data_AF-A0A2J7RAG0-F1
#
_entry.id   AF-A0A2J7RAG0-F1
#
_cell.length_a   1.000
_cell.length_b   1.000
_cell.length_c   1.000
_cell.angle_alpha   90.00
_cell.angle_beta   90.00
_cell.angle_gamma   90.00
#
_symmetry.space_group_name_H-M   'P 1'
#
loop_
_entity.id
_entity.type
_entity.pdbx_description
1 polymer ?
#
loop_
_entity_poly.entity_id
_entity_poly.type
_entity_poly.pdbx_seq_one_letter_code
_entity_poly.pdbx_strand_id
1 'polypeptide(L)'
;MQSSLYCLLLLGCALVLIPSLTPSVSAKPTDPDQLAAMADTLKYLQELDRYYSQVARPSPRSDSGRHRELSKVENALKMLQLQELDRFYSPRTRPRFGKRAELRPVAEQDTSPDDSNDRMWRRFSSRR
;
A
#
# COMPACT_ATOMS: atom_id res chain seq x y z
N MET A 1 -1.56 -35.56 40.26
CA MET A 1 -1.28 -36.82 39.52
C MET A 1 -2.54 -37.45 38.95
N GLN A 2 -3.66 -37.51 39.68
CA GLN A 2 -4.91 -38.07 39.14
C GLN A 2 -5.59 -37.16 38.09
N SER A 3 -5.61 -35.85 38.29
CA SER A 3 -6.18 -34.87 37.35
C SER A 3 -5.49 -34.87 35.97
N SER A 4 -4.17 -35.03 35.92
CA SER A 4 -3.41 -35.11 34.66
C SER A 4 -3.72 -36.39 33.88
N LEU A 5 -3.99 -37.50 34.57
CA LEU A 5 -4.37 -38.77 33.94
C LEU A 5 -5.78 -38.68 33.32
N TYR A 6 -6.72 -38.03 34.01
CA TYR A 6 -8.06 -37.77 33.45
C TYR A 6 -8.02 -36.84 32.22
N CYS A 7 -7.20 -35.79 32.24
CA CYS A 7 -7.02 -34.93 31.06
C CYS A 7 -6.46 -35.70 29.86
N LEU A 8 -5.45 -36.56 30.06
CA LEU A 8 -4.89 -37.39 28.99
C LEU A 8 -5.89 -38.41 28.46
N LEU A 9 -6.70 -39.00 29.34
CA LEU A 9 -7.75 -39.96 28.95
C LEU A 9 -8.88 -39.27 28.17
N LEU A 10 -9.32 -38.09 28.59
CA LEU A 10 -10.32 -37.30 27.86
C LEU A 10 -9.80 -36.86 26.49
N LEU A 11 -8.53 -36.45 26.41
CA LEU A 11 -7.91 -36.02 25.15
C LEU A 11 -7.71 -37.20 24.19
N GLY A 12 -7.34 -38.36 24.71
CA GLY A 12 -7.28 -39.61 23.95
C GLY A 12 -8.66 -40.06 23.46
N CYS A 13 -9.68 -40.02 24.32
CA CYS A 13 -11.05 -40.32 23.94
C CYS A 13 -11.57 -39.35 22.87
N ALA A 14 -11.31 -38.05 22.99
CA ALA A 14 -11.68 -37.08 21.98
C ALA A 14 -11.02 -37.38 20.62
N LEU A 15 -9.71 -37.69 20.61
CA LEU A 15 -8.98 -38.02 19.39
C LEU A 15 -9.48 -39.29 18.68
N VAL A 16 -10.08 -40.24 19.40
CA VAL A 16 -10.58 -41.50 18.84
C VAL A 16 -12.09 -41.45 18.52
N LEU A 17 -12.89 -40.76 19.34
CA LEU A 17 -14.33 -40.61 19.14
C LEU A 17 -14.67 -39.67 17.98
N ILE A 18 -13.91 -38.59 17.80
CA ILE A 18 -14.15 -37.65 16.70
C ILE A 18 -14.05 -38.32 15.31
N PRO A 19 -12.98 -39.08 14.98
CA PRO A 19 -12.88 -39.75 13.68
C PRO A 19 -13.78 -40.98 13.53
N SER A 20 -14.29 -41.56 14.62
CA SER A 20 -15.21 -42.72 14.55
C SER A 20 -16.67 -42.33 14.36
N LEU A 21 -17.06 -41.09 14.69
CA LEU A 21 -18.39 -40.55 14.36
C LEU A 21 -18.48 -39.98 12.95
N THR A 22 -17.35 -39.68 12.30
CA THR A 22 -17.35 -39.30 10.88
C THR A 22 -17.47 -40.54 10.02
N PRO A 23 -18.56 -40.74 9.25
CA PRO A 23 -18.58 -41.79 8.25
C PRO A 23 -17.41 -41.55 7.30
N SER A 24 -16.62 -42.59 7.03
CA SER A 24 -15.59 -42.56 6.00
C SER A 24 -16.26 -42.24 4.67
N VAL A 25 -16.22 -40.98 4.25
CA VAL A 25 -16.70 -40.55 2.94
C VAL A 25 -15.70 -41.04 1.91
N SER A 26 -15.79 -42.32 1.55
CA SER A 26 -15.24 -42.85 0.31
C SER A 26 -16.15 -42.37 -0.82
N ALA A 27 -16.06 -41.08 -1.15
CA ALA A 27 -16.83 -40.48 -2.21
C ALA A 27 -16.23 -40.91 -3.55
N LYS A 28 -16.67 -42.08 -4.05
CA LYS A 28 -16.70 -42.30 -5.50
C LYS A 28 -18.04 -41.75 -5.99
N PRO A 29 -18.07 -40.52 -6.54
CA PRO A 29 -19.31 -39.91 -7.00
C PRO A 29 -19.88 -40.79 -8.12
N THR A 30 -21.03 -41.39 -7.84
CA THR A 30 -21.69 -42.35 -8.74
C THR A 30 -22.60 -41.62 -9.73
N ASP A 31 -22.95 -40.36 -9.43
CA ASP A 31 -23.87 -39.54 -10.22
C ASP A 31 -23.15 -38.38 -10.94
N PRO A 32 -23.44 -38.14 -12.24
CA PRO A 32 -22.81 -37.09 -13.04
C PRO A 32 -23.12 -35.67 -12.55
N ASP A 33 -24.29 -35.46 -11.96
CA ASP A 33 -24.71 -34.16 -11.43
C ASP A 33 -23.91 -33.77 -10.18
N GLN A 34 -23.55 -34.75 -9.35
CA GLN A 34 -22.71 -34.53 -8.18
C GLN A 34 -21.27 -34.16 -8.60
N LEU A 35 -20.77 -34.73 -9.70
CA LEU A 35 -19.48 -34.36 -10.27
C LEU A 35 -19.45 -32.93 -10.79
N ALA A 36 -20.53 -32.48 -11.46
CA ALA A 36 -20.65 -31.10 -11.93
C ALA A 36 -20.69 -30.11 -10.75
N ALA A 37 -21.50 -30.39 -9.74
CA ALA A 37 -21.55 -29.58 -8.52
C ALA A 37 -20.20 -29.56 -7.77
N MET A 38 -19.48 -30.68 -7.72
CA MET A 38 -18.12 -30.72 -7.16
C MET A 38 -17.12 -29.90 -7.99
N ALA A 39 -17.21 -29.93 -9.31
CA ALA A 39 -16.33 -29.13 -10.17
C ALA A 39 -16.55 -27.62 -9.96
N ASP A 40 -17.81 -27.20 -9.84
CA ASP A 40 -18.16 -25.81 -9.56
C ASP A 40 -17.69 -25.35 -8.18
N THR A 41 -17.83 -26.20 -7.15
CA THR A 41 -17.34 -25.87 -5.81
C THR A 41 -15.81 -25.78 -5.76
N LEU A 42 -15.08 -26.66 -6.45
CA LEU A 42 -13.62 -26.58 -6.57
C LEU A 42 -13.17 -25.31 -7.30
N LYS A 43 -13.86 -24.96 -8.39
CA LYS A 43 -13.58 -23.74 -9.14
C LYS A 43 -13.78 -22.50 -8.28
N TYR A 44 -14.86 -22.45 -7.51
CA TYR A 44 -15.13 -21.35 -6.59
C TYR A 44 -14.07 -21.24 -5.48
N LEU A 45 -13.67 -22.36 -4.87
CA LEU A 45 -12.59 -22.36 -3.87
C LEU A 45 -11.25 -21.87 -4.47
N GLN A 46 -10.95 -22.26 -5.71
CA GLN A 46 -9.76 -21.79 -6.42
C GLN A 46 -9.81 -20.28 -6.69
N GLU A 47 -10.97 -19.74 -7.04
CA GLU A 47 -11.15 -18.29 -7.21
C GLU A 47 -10.96 -17.53 -5.90
N LEU A 48 -11.46 -18.07 -4.78
CA LEU A 48 -11.23 -17.48 -3.45
C LEU A 48 -9.75 -17.50 -3.06
N ASP A 49 -9.07 -18.64 -3.22
CA ASP A 49 -7.64 -18.75 -2.94
C ASP A 49 -6.83 -17.75 -3.79
N ARG A 50 -7.20 -17.61 -5.08
CA ARG A 50 -6.60 -16.60 -5.96
C ARG A 50 -6.88 -15.16 -5.49
N TYR A 51 -8.08 -14.86 -5.03
CA TYR A 51 -8.43 -13.53 -4.55
C TYR A 51 -7.66 -13.17 -3.27
N TYR A 52 -7.68 -14.05 -2.26
CA TYR A 52 -7.01 -13.77 -0.99
C TYR A 52 -5.50 -13.82 -1.08
N SER A 53 -4.93 -14.66 -1.96
CA SER A 53 -3.48 -14.64 -2.23
C SER A 53 -3.02 -13.32 -2.84
N GLN A 54 -3.83 -12.67 -3.69
CA GLN A 54 -3.54 -11.34 -4.23
C GLN A 54 -3.56 -10.25 -3.15
N VAL A 55 -4.50 -10.32 -2.21
CA VAL A 55 -4.61 -9.36 -1.09
C VAL A 55 -3.45 -9.53 -0.11
N ALA A 56 -3.11 -10.77 0.26
CA ALA A 56 -2.06 -11.04 1.24
C ALA A 56 -0.64 -10.86 0.68
N ARG A 57 -0.44 -11.15 -0.61
CA ARG A 57 0.85 -11.08 -1.30
C ARG A 57 0.63 -10.54 -2.71
N PRO A 58 0.60 -9.21 -2.90
CA PRO A 58 0.43 -8.62 -4.23
C PRO A 58 1.61 -9.02 -5.12
N SER A 59 1.39 -10.03 -5.97
CA SER A 59 2.39 -10.49 -6.94
C SER A 59 2.23 -9.67 -8.22
N PRO A 60 3.25 -8.91 -8.64
CA PRO A 60 3.19 -8.08 -9.85
C PRO A 60 3.07 -8.88 -11.16
N ARG A 61 3.13 -10.22 -11.10
CA ARG A 61 3.11 -11.12 -12.26
C ARG A 61 1.79 -11.87 -12.47
N SER A 62 0.97 -12.05 -11.43
CA SER A 62 -0.28 -12.84 -11.52
C SER A 62 -1.54 -11.98 -11.62
N ASP A 63 -1.36 -10.66 -11.65
CA ASP A 63 -2.47 -9.72 -11.66
C ASP A 63 -3.20 -9.79 -13.01
N SER A 64 -4.48 -10.14 -12.97
CA SER A 64 -5.31 -10.12 -14.17
C SER A 64 -5.28 -8.70 -14.75
N GLY A 65 -5.05 -8.53 -16.05
CA GLY A 65 -4.69 -7.25 -16.65
C GLY A 65 -5.62 -6.06 -16.31
N ARG A 66 -6.88 -6.32 -15.92
CA ARG A 66 -7.83 -5.30 -15.46
C ARG A 66 -7.44 -4.66 -14.11
N HIS A 67 -6.97 -5.46 -13.15
CA HIS A 67 -6.60 -4.97 -11.82
C HIS A 67 -5.28 -4.17 -11.87
N ARG A 68 -4.38 -4.52 -12.80
CA ARG A 68 -3.17 -3.75 -13.09
C ARG A 68 -3.46 -2.35 -13.64
N GLU A 69 -4.47 -2.20 -14.50
CA GLU A 69 -4.87 -0.88 -15.02
C GLU A 69 -5.54 -0.03 -13.94
N LEU A 70 -6.44 -0.62 -13.14
CA LEU A 70 -7.07 0.09 -12.01
C LEU A 70 -6.03 0.58 -10.99
N SER A 71 -5.10 -0.29 -10.58
CA SER A 71 -4.04 0.07 -9.65
C SER A 71 -3.10 1.15 -10.20
N LYS A 72 -2.81 1.17 -11.51
CA LYS A 72 -2.06 2.29 -12.13
C LYS A 72 -2.81 3.61 -12.03
N VAL A 73 -4.11 3.61 -12.31
CA VAL A 73 -4.95 4.82 -12.22
C VAL A 73 -5.02 5.30 -10.78
N GLU A 74 -5.23 4.40 -9.82
CA GLU A 74 -5.22 4.72 -8.39
C GLU A 74 -3.87 5.32 -7.94
N ASN A 75 -2.76 4.75 -8.39
CA ASN A 75 -1.43 5.27 -8.08
C ASN A 75 -1.19 6.64 -8.73
N ALA A 76 -1.70 6.87 -9.94
CA ALA A 76 -1.64 8.18 -10.59
C ALA A 76 -2.45 9.24 -9.82
N LEU A 77 -3.64 8.90 -9.33
CA LEU A 77 -4.44 9.78 -8.49
C LEU A 77 -3.74 10.10 -7.16
N LYS A 78 -3.14 9.10 -6.50
CA LYS A 78 -2.34 9.30 -5.29
C LYS A 78 -1.13 10.21 -5.55
N MET A 79 -0.47 10.07 -6.69
CA MET A 79 0.63 10.95 -7.09
C MET A 79 0.19 12.42 -7.27
N LEU A 80 -0.98 12.65 -7.87
CA LEU A 80 -1.56 13.99 -7.97
C LEU A 80 -1.88 14.58 -6.60
N GLN A 81 -2.47 13.78 -5.71
CA GLN A 81 -2.73 14.21 -4.33
C GLN A 81 -1.43 14.56 -3.58
N LEU A 82 -0.38 13.77 -3.75
CA LEU A 82 0.92 14.06 -3.17
C LEU A 82 1.52 15.36 -3.72
N GLN A 83 1.35 15.63 -5.01
CA GLN A 83 1.80 16.88 -5.63
C GLN A 83 1.06 18.11 -5.07
N GLU A 84 -0.25 17.99 -4.83
CA GLU A 84 -1.03 19.04 -4.18
C GLU A 84 -0.54 19.28 -2.75
N LEU A 85 -0.34 18.20 -1.98
CA LEU A 85 0.20 18.29 -0.63
C LEU A 85 1.60 18.93 -0.63
N ASP A 86 2.47 18.53 -1.54
CA ASP A 86 3.80 19.14 -1.68
C ASP A 86 3.67 20.64 -1.96
N ARG A 87 2.76 21.07 -2.84
CA ARG A 87 2.49 22.48 -3.10
C ARG A 87 2.00 23.23 -1.85
N PHE A 88 1.10 22.64 -1.06
CA PHE A 88 0.56 23.27 0.15
C PHE A 88 1.59 23.35 1.28
N TYR A 89 2.45 22.35 1.41
CA TYR A 89 3.43 22.28 2.50
C TYR A 89 4.80 22.84 2.11
N SER A 90 5.14 22.97 0.82
CA SER A 90 6.40 23.54 0.32
C SER A 90 6.80 24.86 1.02
N PRO A 91 5.93 25.89 1.14
CA PRO A 91 6.30 27.13 1.83
C PRO A 91 6.42 26.99 3.36
N ARG A 92 5.84 25.95 3.95
CA ARG A 92 5.91 25.64 5.40
C ARG A 92 7.07 24.70 5.75
N THR A 93 7.56 23.94 4.78
CA THR A 93 8.76 23.14 4.96
C THR A 93 9.95 24.08 5.08
N ARG A 94 10.79 23.84 6.09
CA ARG A 94 12.03 24.61 6.27
C ARG A 94 12.80 24.60 4.95
N PRO A 95 13.31 25.74 4.46
CA PRO A 95 14.08 25.79 3.23
C PRO A 95 15.17 24.72 3.28
N ARG A 96 15.14 23.77 2.34
CA ARG A 96 16.22 22.78 2.24
C ARG A 96 17.52 23.55 2.12
N PHE A 97 18.43 23.28 3.06
CA PHE A 97 19.72 23.96 3.16
C PHE A 97 20.38 23.96 1.77
N GLY A 98 20.65 25.15 1.24
CA GLY A 98 21.27 25.34 -0.08
C GLY A 98 20.34 25.70 -1.25
N LYS A 99 19.01 25.70 -1.09
CA LYS A 99 18.09 26.23 -2.12
C LYS A 99 17.25 27.36 -1.51
N ARG A 100 17.77 28.59 -1.66
CA ARG A 100 17.03 29.81 -1.35
C ARG A 100 15.96 29.94 -2.43
N ALA A 101 14.70 29.71 -2.07
CA ALA A 101 13.61 30.21 -2.88
C ALA A 101 13.74 31.74 -2.86
N GLU A 102 13.96 32.31 -4.04
CA GLU A 102 13.94 33.73 -4.34
C GLU A 102 12.58 34.32 -3.92
N LEU A 103 12.37 34.57 -2.64
CA LEU A 103 11.22 35.32 -2.14
C LEU A 103 11.51 36.80 -2.39
N ARG A 104 11.18 37.24 -3.60
CA ARG A 104 10.89 38.66 -3.88
C ARG A 104 9.49 38.95 -3.32
N PRO A 105 9.32 39.83 -2.33
CA PRO A 105 8.01 40.39 -2.04
C PRO A 105 7.68 41.36 -3.17
N VAL A 106 6.59 41.11 -3.89
CA VAL A 106 5.93 42.11 -4.74
C VAL A 106 4.88 42.78 -3.87
N ALA A 107 5.20 43.98 -3.37
CA ALA A 107 4.26 45.09 -3.16
C ALA A 107 5.04 46.31 -2.63
N GLU A 108 5.38 47.19 -3.57
CA GLU A 108 5.32 48.67 -3.50
C GLU A 108 5.79 49.38 -2.23
N GLN A 109 6.96 50.04 -2.34
CA GLN A 109 7.09 51.40 -1.82
C GLN A 109 8.14 52.18 -2.62
N ASP A 110 7.68 53.25 -3.26
CA ASP A 110 8.45 54.19 -4.07
C ASP A 110 9.64 54.77 -3.32
N THR A 111 10.87 54.40 -3.69
CA THR A 111 12.05 55.26 -3.46
C THR A 111 13.02 55.12 -4.62
N SER A 112 13.02 56.15 -5.47
CA SER A 112 14.03 56.60 -6.45
C SER A 112 15.16 55.62 -6.85
N PRO A 113 15.30 55.27 -8.14
CA PRO A 113 16.44 54.53 -8.63
C PRO A 113 17.58 55.51 -8.99
N ASP A 114 18.61 55.65 -8.15
CA ASP A 114 19.95 55.97 -8.70
C ASP A 114 21.15 55.77 -7.75
N ASP A 115 20.99 55.84 -6.42
CA ASP A 115 22.18 55.95 -5.55
C ASP A 115 22.93 54.63 -5.20
N SER A 116 22.35 53.46 -5.51
CA SER A 116 22.90 52.18 -5.01
C SER A 116 24.06 51.63 -5.84
N ASN A 117 24.09 51.86 -7.16
CA ASN A 117 25.16 51.36 -8.02
C ASN A 117 26.42 52.23 -7.90
N ASP A 118 26.27 53.53 -7.71
CA ASP A 118 27.38 54.48 -7.60
C ASP A 118 28.20 54.31 -6.32
N ARG A 119 27.59 53.84 -5.22
CA ARG A 119 28.32 53.46 -4.01
C ARG A 119 29.21 52.25 -4.21
N MET A 120 28.80 51.30 -5.04
CA MET A 120 29.54 50.07 -5.25
C MET A 120 30.84 50.32 -6.01
N TRP A 121 30.79 51.15 -7.05
CA TRP A 121 31.96 51.47 -7.88
C TRP A 121 32.99 52.38 -7.18
N ARG A 122 32.55 53.33 -6.34
CA ARG A 122 33.45 54.18 -5.53
C ARG A 122 34.35 53.39 -4.57
N ARG A 123 33.90 52.22 -4.12
CA ARG A 123 34.68 51.39 -3.20
C ARG A 123 35.83 50.67 -3.90
N PHE A 124 35.70 50.40 -5.20
CA PHE A 124 36.74 49.75 -6.00
C PHE A 124 37.77 50.74 -6.55
N SER A 125 37.39 51.97 -6.85
CA SER A 125 38.32 52.98 -7.40
C SER A 125 39.28 53.59 -6.35
N SER A 126 38.99 53.45 -5.06
CA SER A 126 39.82 54.01 -3.96
C SER A 126 40.99 53.11 -3.51
N ARG A 127 41.21 51.96 -4.14
CA ARG A 127 42.26 50.99 -3.75
C ARG A 127 43.45 50.93 -4.74
N ARG A 128 43.75 52.01 -5.44
CA ARG A 128 45.01 52.16 -6.20
C ARG A 128 45.85 53.27 -5.61
#